data_AF-A0A7C7URY2-F1
#
_entry.id   AF-A0A7C7URY2-F1
#
_cell.length_a   1.000
_cell.length_b   1.000
_cell.length_c   1.000
_cell.angle_alpha   90.00
_cell.angle_beta   90.00
_cell.angle_gamma   90.00
#
_symmetry.space_group_name_H-M   'P 1'
#
loop_
_entity.id
_entity.type
_entity.pdbx_description
1 polymer ?
#
loop_
_entity_poly.entity_id
_entity_poly.type
_entity_poly.pdbx_seq_one_letter_code
_entity_poly.pdbx_strand_id
1 'polypeptide(L)'
;MSLEALSEVDDLDNKVIKLSMESPRRLIAICDSLFSEHCRKWSPEDGEPLLITAQDVKQALKPFEDRRRESTLERLIAQGESERIEFKSTMRYNRKVGRSDKEMEREIARTMCAFMNTEGGTLIIGVDDDGMVLGLDDDFSTLGRARTQDGFIRAFENITKDLFSSPVSPDYYTARFEEPQGKLVYVVEVQRGKKPVFCRFDGEKEFYVRRQTTSQKLDVEAALEYILDHFKD
;
A
#
# COMPACT_ATOMS: atom_id res chain seq x y z
N MET A 1 -0.54 -4.50 42.94
CA MET A 1 -1.12 -3.44 42.07
C MET A 1 -2.21 -2.74 42.85
N SER A 2 -2.18 -1.40 42.93
CA SER A 2 -3.24 -0.60 43.55
C SER A 2 -4.48 -0.57 42.65
N LEU A 3 -5.67 -0.30 43.22
CA LEU A 3 -6.91 -0.14 42.44
C LEU A 3 -6.80 0.96 41.37
N GLU A 4 -6.01 2.00 41.63
CA GLU A 4 -5.74 3.08 40.67
C GLU A 4 -4.98 2.58 39.44
N ALA A 5 -3.99 1.72 39.61
CA ALA A 5 -3.23 1.14 38.50
C ALA A 5 -4.08 0.20 37.62
N LEU A 6 -5.06 -0.49 38.19
CA LEU A 6 -6.03 -1.29 37.43
C LEU A 6 -6.97 -0.40 36.61
N SER A 7 -7.42 0.72 37.19
CA SER A 7 -8.32 1.67 36.49
C SER A 7 -7.65 2.40 35.31
N GLU A 8 -6.36 2.71 35.43
CA GLU A 8 -5.60 3.33 34.32
C GLU A 8 -5.38 2.35 33.16
N VAL A 9 -5.21 1.06 33.45
CA VAL A 9 -5.03 0.02 32.41
C VAL A 9 -6.34 -0.19 31.63
N ASP A 10 -7.49 -0.27 32.32
CA ASP A 10 -8.80 -0.39 31.66
C ASP A 10 -9.14 0.83 30.78
N ASP A 11 -8.76 2.05 31.19
CA ASP A 11 -8.93 3.25 30.35
C ASP A 11 -8.04 3.21 29.11
N LEU A 12 -6.81 2.71 29.25
CA LEU A 12 -5.85 2.57 28.16
C LEU A 12 -6.31 1.55 27.12
N ASP A 13 -6.81 0.39 27.54
CA ASP A 13 -7.32 -0.64 26.65
C ASP A 13 -8.50 -0.14 25.82
N ASN A 14 -9.46 0.54 26.47
CA ASN A 14 -10.58 1.17 25.78
C ASN A 14 -10.12 2.26 24.81
N LYS A 15 -9.07 3.01 25.16
CA LYS A 15 -8.49 4.04 24.30
C LYS A 15 -7.83 3.43 23.06
N VAL A 16 -7.08 2.35 23.22
CA VAL A 16 -6.46 1.59 22.13
C VAL A 16 -7.52 1.03 21.19
N ILE A 17 -8.58 0.40 21.72
CA ILE A 17 -9.69 -0.15 20.92
C ILE A 17 -10.42 0.97 20.16
N LYS A 18 -10.68 2.09 20.81
CA LYS A 18 -11.34 3.24 20.17
C LYS A 18 -10.49 3.85 19.07
N LEU A 19 -9.19 3.97 19.27
CA LEU A 19 -8.25 4.52 18.29
C LEU A 19 -7.92 3.53 17.16
N SER A 20 -8.04 2.23 17.40
CA SER A 20 -7.99 1.21 16.35
C SER A 20 -9.26 1.19 15.49
N MET A 21 -10.34 1.87 15.92
CA MET A 21 -11.66 1.85 15.26
C MET A 21 -12.13 0.43 14.94
N GLU A 22 -11.88 -0.51 15.86
CA GLU A 22 -12.22 -1.92 15.69
C GLU A 22 -11.57 -2.59 14.46
N SER A 23 -10.56 -1.96 13.84
CA SER A 23 -9.79 -2.54 12.74
C SER A 23 -8.53 -3.24 13.27
N PRO A 24 -8.40 -4.57 13.06
CA PRO A 24 -7.19 -5.31 13.47
C PRO A 24 -5.91 -4.73 12.87
N ARG A 25 -5.96 -4.24 11.62
CA ARG A 25 -4.80 -3.61 10.97
C ARG A 25 -4.37 -2.33 11.67
N ARG A 26 -5.35 -1.55 12.12
CA ARG A 26 -5.07 -0.30 12.83
C ARG A 26 -4.55 -0.56 14.23
N LEU A 27 -5.01 -1.65 14.87
CA LEU A 27 -4.42 -2.15 16.10
C LEU A 27 -2.95 -2.54 15.88
N ILE A 28 -2.63 -3.25 14.79
CA ILE A 28 -1.25 -3.57 14.40
C ILE A 28 -0.42 -2.29 14.21
N ALA A 29 -0.94 -1.28 13.52
CA ALA A 29 -0.23 -0.01 13.35
C ALA A 29 0.05 0.73 14.68
N ILE A 30 -0.90 0.69 15.63
CA ILE A 30 -0.70 1.22 16.98
C ILE A 30 0.39 0.43 17.71
N CYS A 31 0.34 -0.90 17.64
CA CYS A 31 1.34 -1.79 18.23
C CYS A 31 2.74 -1.55 17.61
N ASP A 32 2.85 -1.46 16.29
CA ASP A 32 4.12 -1.20 15.61
C ASP A 32 4.71 0.16 16.00
N SER A 33 3.87 1.20 16.10
CA SER A 33 4.30 2.51 16.59
C SER A 33 4.82 2.41 18.02
N LEU A 34 4.10 1.68 18.89
CA LEU A 34 4.48 1.45 20.29
C LEU A 34 5.81 0.73 20.41
N PHE A 35 5.97 -0.40 19.71
CA PHE A 35 7.21 -1.17 19.72
C PHE A 35 8.37 -0.40 19.11
N SER A 36 8.15 0.32 18.01
CA SER A 36 9.19 1.12 17.36
C SER A 36 9.69 2.26 18.26
N GLU A 37 8.79 2.98 18.93
CA GLU A 37 9.19 4.02 19.89
C GLU A 37 9.90 3.44 21.11
N HIS A 38 9.39 2.33 21.65
CA HIS A 38 10.00 1.66 22.81
C HIS A 38 11.42 1.19 22.49
N CYS A 39 11.61 0.48 21.37
CA CYS A 39 12.92 0.01 20.92
C CYS A 39 13.92 1.15 20.64
N ARG A 40 13.47 2.34 20.24
CA ARG A 40 14.36 3.51 20.06
C ARG A 40 14.91 4.09 21.36
N LYS A 41 14.19 3.93 22.47
CA LYS A 41 14.55 4.50 23.77
C LYS A 41 15.33 3.53 24.66
N TRP A 42 15.29 2.24 24.35
CA TRP A 42 15.92 1.19 25.14
C TRP A 42 17.41 1.00 24.75
N SER A 43 18.29 0.92 25.75
CA SER A 43 19.71 0.54 25.57
C SER A 43 20.02 -0.77 26.31
N PRO A 44 20.78 -1.70 25.71
CA PRO A 44 21.27 -2.91 26.39
C PRO A 44 22.13 -2.62 27.63
N GLU A 45 22.72 -1.43 27.70
CA GLU A 45 23.58 -1.01 28.82
C GLU A 45 22.79 -0.65 30.09
N ASP A 46 21.49 -0.39 29.96
CA ASP A 46 20.65 0.09 31.07
C ASP A 46 20.21 -1.04 32.02
N GLY A 47 20.41 -2.31 31.65
CA GLY A 47 20.14 -3.49 32.52
C GLY A 47 18.66 -3.72 32.88
N GLU A 48 17.76 -2.84 32.46
CA GLU A 48 16.33 -2.92 32.73
C GLU A 48 15.62 -3.86 31.74
N PRO A 49 14.69 -4.73 32.22
CA PRO A 49 13.86 -5.55 31.33
C PRO A 49 13.03 -4.66 30.38
N LEU A 50 12.85 -5.11 29.14
CA LEU A 50 11.99 -4.48 28.12
C LEU A 50 10.54 -4.40 28.61
N LEU A 51 10.22 -3.37 29.40
CA LEU A 51 8.90 -3.11 29.96
C LEU A 51 8.27 -1.91 29.27
N ILE A 52 7.22 -2.17 28.48
CA ILE A 52 6.40 -1.10 27.90
C ILE A 52 5.57 -0.47 29.02
N THR A 53 5.74 0.83 29.25
CA THR A 53 5.03 1.56 30.30
C THR A 53 3.73 2.18 29.78
N ALA A 54 2.81 2.53 30.69
CA ALA A 54 1.61 3.29 30.33
C ALA A 54 1.96 4.64 29.66
N GLN A 55 3.13 5.22 29.98
CA GLN A 55 3.62 6.44 29.35
C GLN A 55 4.08 6.21 27.91
N ASP A 56 4.72 5.07 27.61
CA ASP A 56 5.07 4.69 26.23
C ASP A 56 3.82 4.52 25.37
N VAL A 57 2.78 3.88 25.91
CA VAL A 57 1.48 3.76 25.22
C VAL A 57 0.86 5.14 25.00
N LYS A 58 0.79 5.99 26.03
CA LYS A 58 0.27 7.36 25.89
C LYS A 58 1.05 8.17 24.84
N GLN A 59 2.36 7.97 24.72
CA GLN A 59 3.20 8.62 23.70
C GLN A 59 2.89 8.06 22.29
N ALA A 60 2.80 6.74 22.15
CA ALA A 60 2.48 6.08 20.89
C ALA A 60 1.07 6.38 20.39
N LEU A 61 0.12 6.68 21.29
CA LEU A 61 -1.26 7.05 20.94
C LEU A 61 -1.42 8.51 20.50
N LYS A 62 -0.52 9.44 20.89
CA LYS A 62 -0.62 10.87 20.52
C LYS A 62 -0.84 11.11 19.02
N PRO A 63 -0.08 10.49 18.09
CA PRO A 63 -0.28 10.67 16.65
C PRO A 63 -1.66 10.22 16.15
N PHE A 64 -2.35 9.36 16.89
CA PHE A 64 -3.69 8.86 16.60
C PHE A 64 -4.78 9.72 17.23
N GLU A 65 -4.49 10.40 18.35
CA GLU A 65 -5.40 11.32 19.06
C GLU A 65 -5.52 12.68 18.35
N ASP A 66 -4.42 13.20 17.82
CA ASP A 66 -4.37 14.53 17.18
C ASP A 66 -4.97 14.55 15.76
N ARG A 67 -5.27 13.37 15.18
CA ARG A 67 -5.92 13.26 13.85
C ARG A 67 -7.42 13.55 13.93
N ARG A 68 -7.77 14.83 13.99
CA ARG A 68 -9.11 15.30 13.65
C ARG A 68 -9.43 14.92 12.19
N ARG A 69 -10.34 13.96 12.03
CA ARG A 69 -10.82 13.34 10.78
C ARG A 69 -9.69 12.61 10.04
N GLU A 70 -9.65 11.31 10.25
CA GLU A 70 -8.94 10.36 9.39
C GLU A 70 -9.19 10.67 7.91
N SER A 71 -8.11 10.72 7.13
CA SER A 71 -8.18 10.94 5.69
C SER A 71 -8.93 9.79 5.02
N THR A 72 -9.52 10.05 3.85
CA THR A 72 -10.16 9.01 3.04
C THR A 72 -9.20 7.84 2.76
N LEU A 73 -7.91 8.13 2.58
CA LEU A 73 -6.88 7.13 2.33
C LEU A 73 -6.65 6.19 3.52
N GLU A 74 -6.54 6.73 4.72
CA GLU A 74 -6.34 5.92 5.92
C GLU A 74 -7.52 4.96 6.15
N ARG A 75 -8.74 5.41 5.83
CA ARG A 75 -9.93 4.53 5.83
C ARG A 75 -9.84 3.41 4.79
N LEU A 76 -9.32 3.68 3.60
CA LEU A 76 -9.11 2.65 2.57
C LEU A 76 -8.04 1.64 3.01
N ILE A 77 -6.95 2.12 3.61
CA ILE A 77 -5.90 1.24 4.16
C ILE A 77 -6.48 0.35 5.28
N ALA A 78 -7.30 0.92 6.17
CA ALA A 78 -7.94 0.18 7.24
C ALA A 78 -8.95 -0.87 6.76
N GLN A 79 -9.63 -0.63 5.61
CA GLN A 79 -10.51 -1.61 4.95
C GLN A 79 -9.72 -2.80 4.39
N GLY A 80 -8.54 -2.53 3.84
CA GLY A 80 -7.69 -3.55 3.28
C GLY A 80 -7.81 -3.77 1.80
N GLU A 81 -7.02 -4.73 1.33
CA GLU A 81 -7.14 -5.26 -0.02
C GLU A 81 -8.51 -5.87 -0.28
N SER A 82 -9.00 -5.63 -1.49
CA SER A 82 -10.29 -6.10 -1.98
C SER A 82 -10.21 -6.25 -3.50
N GLU A 83 -11.33 -6.57 -4.15
CA GLU A 83 -11.36 -6.63 -5.61
C GLU A 83 -11.02 -5.30 -6.30
N ARG A 84 -11.13 -4.18 -5.55
CA ARG A 84 -10.91 -2.83 -6.04
C ARG A 84 -9.83 -2.06 -5.27
N ILE A 85 -9.13 -2.70 -4.33
CA ILE A 85 -8.06 -2.09 -3.55
C ILE A 85 -6.88 -3.05 -3.54
N GLU A 86 -5.70 -2.58 -3.96
CA GLU A 86 -4.44 -3.33 -3.90
C GLU A 86 -3.39 -2.53 -3.16
N PHE A 87 -2.62 -3.22 -2.31
CA PHE A 87 -1.44 -2.66 -1.69
C PHE A 87 -0.17 -3.23 -2.35
N LYS A 88 0.82 -2.37 -2.48
CA LYS A 88 2.18 -2.77 -2.87
C LYS A 88 3.16 -2.05 -1.98
N SER A 89 4.05 -2.81 -1.35
CA SER A 89 5.06 -2.23 -0.46
C SER A 89 5.97 -1.23 -1.17
N THR A 90 6.24 -1.47 -2.45
CA THR A 90 7.20 -0.74 -3.27
C THR A 90 6.80 -0.77 -4.75
N MET A 91 7.30 0.19 -5.53
CA MET A 91 7.10 0.25 -6.99
C MET A 91 8.21 -0.47 -7.78
N ARG A 92 9.46 -0.36 -7.31
CA ARG A 92 10.69 -0.74 -8.04
C ARG A 92 11.68 -1.49 -7.17
N TYR A 93 11.65 -1.29 -5.85
CA TYR A 93 12.64 -1.86 -4.93
C TYR A 93 12.22 -3.23 -4.40
N ASN A 94 12.97 -4.28 -4.68
CA ASN A 94 12.72 -5.59 -4.09
C ASN A 94 13.39 -5.69 -2.72
N ARG A 95 12.59 -5.64 -1.65
CA ARG A 95 13.07 -5.72 -0.26
C ARG A 95 13.78 -7.02 0.10
N LYS A 96 13.47 -8.13 -0.58
CA LYS A 96 14.14 -9.42 -0.34
C LYS A 96 15.57 -9.44 -0.87
N VAL A 97 15.82 -8.74 -1.98
CA VAL A 97 17.12 -8.71 -2.66
C VAL A 97 17.90 -7.42 -2.35
N GLY A 98 17.23 -6.41 -1.80
CA GLY A 98 17.84 -5.15 -1.37
C GLY A 98 18.22 -4.19 -2.50
N ARG A 99 17.57 -4.29 -3.66
CA ARG A 99 17.89 -3.48 -4.86
C ARG A 99 16.69 -3.30 -5.78
N SER A 100 16.83 -2.46 -6.79
CA SER A 100 15.83 -2.33 -7.85
C SER A 100 15.64 -3.64 -8.62
N ASP A 101 14.40 -3.96 -8.92
CA ASP A 101 13.99 -5.18 -9.60
C ASP A 101 12.83 -4.89 -10.56
N LYS A 102 12.99 -5.29 -11.82
CA LYS A 102 11.95 -5.08 -12.84
C LYS A 102 10.68 -5.87 -12.54
N GLU A 103 10.77 -6.93 -11.75
CA GLU A 103 9.58 -7.70 -11.38
C GLU A 103 8.61 -6.88 -10.53
N MET A 104 9.11 -5.97 -9.67
CA MET A 104 8.26 -5.05 -8.91
C MET A 104 7.49 -4.12 -9.84
N GLU A 105 8.14 -3.58 -10.86
CA GLU A 105 7.49 -2.74 -11.89
C GLU A 105 6.43 -3.53 -12.67
N ARG A 106 6.69 -4.81 -12.96
CA ARG A 106 5.72 -5.70 -13.61
C ARG A 106 4.51 -5.96 -12.74
N GLU A 107 4.67 -6.12 -11.42
CA GLU A 107 3.53 -6.27 -10.50
C GLU A 107 2.61 -5.04 -10.51
N ILE A 108 3.17 -3.83 -10.59
CA ILE A 108 2.40 -2.59 -10.78
C ILE A 108 1.63 -2.64 -12.10
N ALA A 109 2.32 -2.98 -13.21
CA ALA A 109 1.68 -3.08 -14.52
C ALA A 109 0.55 -4.14 -14.56
N ARG A 110 0.78 -5.33 -13.99
CA ARG A 110 -0.22 -6.40 -13.89
C ARG A 110 -1.45 -5.94 -13.12
N THR A 111 -1.24 -5.27 -12.00
CA THR A 111 -2.32 -4.72 -11.16
C THR A 111 -3.16 -3.71 -11.93
N MET A 112 -2.53 -2.74 -12.58
CA MET A 112 -3.23 -1.74 -13.38
C MET A 112 -3.96 -2.38 -14.56
N CYS A 113 -3.34 -3.35 -15.25
CA CYS A 113 -3.95 -4.13 -16.33
C CYS A 113 -5.20 -4.86 -15.85
N ALA A 114 -5.11 -5.57 -14.72
CA ALA A 114 -6.23 -6.28 -14.12
C ALA A 114 -7.37 -5.33 -13.74
N PHE A 115 -7.08 -4.16 -13.16
CA PHE A 115 -8.09 -3.14 -12.85
C PHE A 115 -8.75 -2.58 -14.11
N MET A 116 -7.98 -2.20 -15.13
CA MET A 116 -8.53 -1.71 -16.39
C MET A 116 -9.40 -2.77 -17.09
N ASN A 117 -9.03 -4.04 -17.00
CA ASN A 117 -9.79 -5.12 -17.62
C ASN A 117 -11.02 -5.56 -16.83
N THR A 118 -11.24 -5.02 -15.63
CA THR A 118 -12.37 -5.35 -14.76
C THR A 118 -13.09 -4.07 -14.32
N GLU A 119 -13.37 -3.86 -13.04
CA GLU A 119 -14.21 -2.75 -12.55
C GLU A 119 -13.41 -1.50 -12.15
N GLY A 120 -12.13 -1.40 -12.57
CA GLY A 120 -11.21 -0.41 -12.04
C GLY A 120 -10.87 -0.66 -10.56
N GLY A 121 -10.13 0.26 -9.95
CA GLY A 121 -9.75 0.14 -8.55
C GLY A 121 -8.69 1.15 -8.13
N THR A 122 -8.20 1.00 -6.91
CA THR A 122 -7.18 1.84 -6.31
C THR A 122 -5.96 0.99 -5.97
N LEU A 123 -4.80 1.33 -6.52
CA LEU A 123 -3.51 0.79 -6.14
C LEU A 123 -2.83 1.79 -5.19
N ILE A 124 -2.38 1.30 -4.03
CA ILE A 124 -1.67 2.09 -3.03
C ILE A 124 -0.26 1.53 -2.88
N ILE A 125 0.73 2.34 -3.25
CA ILE A 125 2.16 1.98 -3.21
C ILE A 125 2.82 2.61 -2.00
N GLY A 126 3.60 1.83 -1.25
CA GLY A 126 4.18 2.20 0.04
C GLY A 126 3.42 1.63 1.23
N VAL A 127 2.59 0.61 1.01
CA VAL A 127 1.79 -0.09 2.03
C VAL A 127 1.95 -1.60 1.80
N ASP A 128 2.19 -2.39 2.83
CA ASP A 128 2.23 -3.86 2.69
C ASP A 128 0.84 -4.52 2.77
N ASP A 129 0.81 -5.83 2.55
CA ASP A 129 -0.40 -6.66 2.50
C ASP A 129 -1.20 -6.62 3.83
N ASP A 130 -0.51 -6.37 4.95
CA ASP A 130 -1.09 -6.21 6.27
C ASP A 130 -1.65 -4.79 6.50
N GLY A 131 -1.43 -3.87 5.57
CA GLY A 131 -1.90 -2.48 5.65
C GLY A 131 -0.98 -1.56 6.46
N MET A 132 0.24 -2.01 6.76
CA MET A 132 1.23 -1.17 7.42
C MET A 132 1.80 -0.17 6.41
N VAL A 133 1.81 1.12 6.80
CA VAL A 133 2.35 2.18 5.95
C VAL A 133 3.87 2.14 6.04
N LEU A 134 4.52 1.75 4.95
CA LEU A 134 5.97 1.61 4.84
C LEU A 134 6.62 2.89 4.31
N GLY A 135 5.93 3.60 3.43
CA GLY A 135 6.46 4.75 2.69
C GLY A 135 7.26 4.35 1.45
N LEU A 136 7.82 5.34 0.75
CA LEU A 136 8.49 5.18 -0.55
C LEU A 136 10.01 5.40 -0.52
N ASP A 137 10.63 5.51 0.66
CA ASP A 137 12.07 5.84 0.79
C ASP A 137 12.98 4.87 0.02
N ASP A 138 12.63 3.58 0.04
CA ASP A 138 13.30 2.52 -0.71
C ASP A 138 13.21 2.75 -2.22
N ASP A 139 12.02 3.09 -2.73
CA ASP A 139 11.83 3.38 -4.15
C ASP A 139 12.61 4.63 -4.58
N PHE A 140 12.57 5.69 -3.77
CA PHE A 140 13.37 6.89 -4.00
C PHE A 140 14.86 6.58 -4.09
N SER A 141 15.37 5.64 -3.28
CA SER A 141 16.77 5.22 -3.33
C SER A 141 17.19 4.65 -4.70
N THR A 142 16.23 4.12 -5.48
CA THR A 142 16.49 3.52 -6.81
C THR A 142 16.63 4.56 -7.93
N LEU A 143 16.29 5.82 -7.68
CA LEU A 143 16.22 6.87 -8.70
C LEU A 143 17.55 7.60 -8.95
N GLY A 144 18.62 7.21 -8.25
CA GLY A 144 19.95 7.82 -8.38
C GLY A 144 19.92 9.32 -8.13
N ARG A 145 20.30 10.13 -9.14
CA ARG A 145 20.31 11.60 -9.04
C ARG A 145 18.91 12.23 -9.05
N ALA A 146 17.88 11.49 -9.48
CA ALA A 146 16.50 11.95 -9.55
C ALA A 146 15.69 11.50 -8.33
N ARG A 147 16.28 11.56 -7.13
CA ARG A 147 15.65 11.21 -5.85
C ARG A 147 14.64 12.29 -5.41
N THR A 148 13.65 12.55 -6.26
CA THR A 148 12.61 13.57 -6.11
C THR A 148 11.27 13.00 -6.53
N GLN A 149 10.16 13.62 -6.09
CA GLN A 149 8.80 13.25 -6.49
C GLN A 149 8.64 13.21 -8.02
N ASP A 150 9.20 14.19 -8.74
CA ASP A 150 9.23 14.21 -10.21
C ASP A 150 9.94 12.99 -10.81
N GLY A 151 11.05 12.56 -10.20
CA GLY A 151 11.77 11.36 -10.64
C GLY A 151 10.94 10.10 -10.44
N PHE A 152 10.20 10.01 -9.34
CA PHE A 152 9.28 8.90 -9.06
C PHE A 152 8.11 8.89 -10.04
N ILE A 153 7.48 10.03 -10.30
CA ILE A 153 6.39 10.16 -11.29
C ILE A 153 6.88 9.71 -12.66
N ARG A 154 8.05 10.15 -13.12
CA ARG A 154 8.62 9.70 -14.40
C ARG A 154 8.86 8.19 -14.42
N ALA A 155 9.34 7.63 -13.31
CA ALA A 155 9.56 6.20 -13.20
C ALA A 155 8.24 5.41 -13.29
N PHE A 156 7.16 5.93 -12.69
CA PHE A 156 5.81 5.38 -12.83
C PHE A 156 5.26 5.54 -14.26
N GLU A 157 5.44 6.70 -14.90
CA GLU A 157 5.05 6.92 -16.30
C GLU A 157 5.78 5.99 -17.27
N ASN A 158 7.03 5.64 -16.99
CA ASN A 158 7.75 4.63 -17.77
C ASN A 158 7.10 3.25 -17.65
N ILE A 159 6.56 2.88 -16.47
CA ILE A 159 5.79 1.63 -16.31
C ILE A 159 4.55 1.67 -17.22
N THR A 160 3.77 2.75 -17.16
CA THR A 160 2.52 2.86 -17.94
C THR A 160 2.75 2.96 -19.45
N LYS A 161 3.94 3.40 -19.87
CA LYS A 161 4.35 3.50 -21.28
C LYS A 161 4.99 2.23 -21.82
N ASP A 162 5.93 1.64 -21.08
CA ASP A 162 6.86 0.64 -21.62
C ASP A 162 6.43 -0.81 -21.30
N LEU A 163 5.62 -1.01 -20.25
CA LEU A 163 5.18 -2.34 -19.80
C LEU A 163 3.78 -2.75 -20.31
N PHE A 164 3.20 -1.95 -21.20
CA PHE A 164 1.91 -2.21 -21.84
C PHE A 164 2.07 -2.39 -23.35
N SER A 165 1.18 -3.18 -23.97
CA SER A 165 1.20 -3.36 -25.43
C SER A 165 0.91 -2.07 -26.20
N SER A 166 0.25 -1.12 -25.54
CA SER A 166 0.05 0.25 -25.98
C SER A 166 0.12 1.13 -24.74
N PRO A 167 0.75 2.32 -24.79
CA PRO A 167 0.83 3.20 -23.64
C PRO A 167 -0.55 3.46 -23.03
N VAL A 168 -0.63 3.34 -21.71
CA VAL A 168 -1.89 3.61 -20.99
C VAL A 168 -2.19 5.11 -21.10
N SER A 169 -3.40 5.46 -21.54
CA SER A 169 -3.82 6.87 -21.58
C SER A 169 -3.86 7.45 -20.16
N PRO A 170 -3.39 8.69 -19.94
CA PRO A 170 -3.59 9.40 -18.67
C PRO A 170 -5.07 9.51 -18.26
N ASP A 171 -6.02 9.40 -19.19
CA ASP A 171 -7.46 9.40 -18.86
C ASP A 171 -7.92 8.14 -18.11
N TYR A 172 -7.13 7.06 -18.13
CA TYR A 172 -7.47 5.80 -17.46
C TYR A 172 -6.98 5.74 -16.01
N TYR A 173 -6.21 6.72 -15.54
CA TYR A 173 -5.82 6.76 -14.13
C TYR A 173 -5.55 8.18 -13.63
N THR A 174 -5.78 8.41 -12.34
CA THR A 174 -5.23 9.57 -11.64
C THR A 174 -4.25 9.06 -10.60
N ALA A 175 -3.10 9.73 -10.49
CA ALA A 175 -2.06 9.34 -9.55
C ALA A 175 -1.58 10.54 -8.75
N ARG A 176 -1.37 10.36 -7.46
CA ARG A 176 -0.96 11.43 -6.55
C ARG A 176 -0.17 10.90 -5.37
N PHE A 177 0.65 11.77 -4.80
CA PHE A 177 1.25 11.53 -3.49
C PHE A 177 0.26 11.86 -2.38
N GLU A 178 0.27 11.04 -1.35
CA GLU A 178 -0.46 11.26 -0.10
C GLU A 178 0.48 10.93 1.06
N GLU A 179 0.20 11.44 2.26
CA GLU A 179 1.09 11.26 3.42
C GLU A 179 0.35 10.68 4.65
N PRO A 180 -0.23 9.47 4.54
CA PRO A 180 -0.84 8.81 5.70
C PRO A 180 0.24 8.50 6.73
N GLN A 181 -0.06 8.77 8.00
CA GLN A 181 0.88 8.50 9.09
C GLN A 181 2.27 9.18 8.96
N GLY A 182 2.36 10.31 8.25
CA GLY A 182 3.62 11.04 8.07
C GLY A 182 4.62 10.33 7.14
N LYS A 183 4.15 9.36 6.36
CA LYS A 183 4.96 8.63 5.37
C LYS A 183 4.38 8.83 3.99
N LEU A 184 5.23 9.17 3.03
CA LEU A 184 4.81 9.41 1.66
C LEU A 184 4.44 8.11 0.96
N VAL A 185 3.23 8.03 0.41
CA VAL A 185 2.72 6.92 -0.41
C VAL A 185 2.25 7.42 -1.77
N TYR A 186 2.11 6.52 -2.74
CA TYR A 186 1.62 6.87 -4.08
C TYR A 186 0.31 6.14 -4.36
N VAL A 187 -0.75 6.92 -4.56
CA VAL A 187 -2.11 6.41 -4.78
C VAL A 187 -2.45 6.54 -6.26
N VAL A 188 -2.85 5.44 -6.88
CA VAL A 188 -3.23 5.36 -8.28
C VAL A 188 -4.67 4.87 -8.37
N GLU A 189 -5.59 5.75 -8.75
CA GLU A 189 -6.98 5.41 -9.03
C GLU A 189 -7.11 5.07 -10.51
N VAL A 190 -7.41 3.81 -10.81
CA VAL A 190 -7.49 3.23 -12.16
C VAL A 190 -8.95 3.08 -12.57
N GLN A 191 -9.30 3.61 -13.73
CA GLN A 191 -10.62 3.50 -14.32
C GLN A 191 -10.78 2.16 -15.07
N ARG A 192 -12.02 1.67 -15.13
CA ARG A 192 -12.37 0.57 -16.04
C ARG A 192 -12.08 0.98 -17.48
N GLY A 193 -11.38 0.11 -18.19
CA GLY A 193 -11.09 0.26 -19.61
C GLY A 193 -12.36 0.10 -20.44
N LYS A 194 -12.45 0.83 -21.56
CA LYS A 194 -13.51 0.61 -22.57
C LYS A 194 -13.13 -0.46 -23.60
N LYS A 195 -11.87 -0.89 -23.58
CA LYS A 195 -11.26 -1.84 -24.50
C LYS A 195 -10.30 -2.72 -23.71
N PRO A 196 -10.02 -3.96 -24.18
CA PRO A 196 -9.07 -4.82 -23.52
C PRO A 196 -7.66 -4.21 -23.52
N VAL A 197 -7.02 -4.30 -22.37
CA VAL A 197 -5.65 -3.83 -22.11
C VAL A 197 -4.74 -5.03 -21.91
N PHE A 198 -3.53 -4.98 -22.47
CA PHE A 198 -2.55 -6.04 -22.34
C PHE A 198 -1.23 -5.46 -21.80
N CYS A 199 -0.62 -6.18 -20.87
CA CYS A 199 0.78 -5.96 -20.53
C CYS A 199 1.66 -6.47 -21.67
N ARG A 200 2.89 -5.95 -21.76
CA ARG A 200 3.92 -6.48 -22.65
C ARG A 200 5.19 -6.75 -21.86
N PHE A 201 5.54 -8.02 -21.69
CA PHE A 201 6.76 -8.45 -21.01
C PHE A 201 7.56 -9.35 -21.93
N ASP A 202 8.86 -9.07 -22.06
CA ASP A 202 9.81 -9.90 -22.83
C ASP A 202 9.36 -10.23 -24.27
N GLY A 203 8.57 -9.34 -24.87
CA GLY A 203 8.03 -9.50 -26.23
C GLY A 203 6.63 -10.12 -26.30
N GLU A 204 6.14 -10.74 -25.22
CA GLU A 204 4.83 -11.37 -25.14
C GLU A 204 3.76 -10.38 -24.67
N LYS A 205 2.53 -10.54 -25.21
CA LYS A 205 1.35 -9.84 -24.71
C LYS A 205 0.64 -10.71 -23.68
N GLU A 206 0.35 -10.14 -22.54
CA GLU A 206 -0.28 -10.85 -21.43
C GLU A 206 -1.57 -10.13 -21.00
N PHE A 207 -2.63 -10.91 -20.80
CA PHE A 207 -3.93 -10.40 -20.39
C PHE A 207 -4.20 -10.76 -18.94
N TYR A 208 -4.47 -9.74 -18.12
CA TYR A 208 -4.71 -9.89 -16.69
C TYR A 208 -6.12 -9.41 -16.35
N VAL A 209 -6.78 -10.13 -15.45
CA VAL A 209 -8.08 -9.73 -14.88
C VAL A 209 -8.02 -9.83 -13.36
N ARG A 210 -8.82 -9.02 -12.67
CA ARG A 210 -9.09 -9.23 -11.25
C ARG A 210 -9.98 -10.43 -11.04
N ARG A 211 -9.54 -11.34 -10.17
CA ARG A 211 -10.39 -12.38 -9.56
C ARG A 211 -10.22 -12.31 -8.06
N GLN A 212 -11.28 -11.89 -7.38
CA GLN A 212 -11.23 -11.58 -5.95
C GLN A 212 -10.09 -10.57 -5.69
N THR A 213 -9.16 -10.87 -4.79
CA THR A 213 -8.03 -10.00 -4.43
C THR A 213 -6.79 -10.21 -5.29
N THR A 214 -6.84 -11.02 -6.36
CA THR A 214 -5.64 -11.36 -7.15
C THR A 214 -5.73 -10.91 -8.60
N SER A 215 -4.56 -10.56 -9.18
CA SER A 215 -4.41 -10.30 -10.62
C SER A 215 -4.04 -11.60 -11.33
N GLN A 216 -5.00 -12.21 -12.04
CA GLN A 216 -4.80 -13.49 -12.72
C GLN A 216 -4.45 -13.29 -14.19
N LYS A 217 -3.36 -13.91 -14.65
CA LYS A 217 -3.06 -14.06 -16.09
C LYS A 217 -4.03 -15.07 -16.68
N LEU A 218 -4.78 -14.67 -17.70
CA LEU A 218 -5.57 -15.61 -18.50
C LEU A 218 -4.71 -16.15 -19.66
N ASP A 219 -4.93 -17.41 -20.01
CA ASP A 219 -4.42 -17.94 -21.27
C ASP A 219 -5.16 -17.32 -22.46
N VAL A 220 -4.73 -17.67 -23.67
CA VAL A 220 -5.27 -17.08 -24.90
C VAL A 220 -6.76 -17.38 -25.07
N GLU A 221 -7.18 -18.62 -24.80
CA GLU A 221 -8.58 -19.04 -24.98
C GLU A 221 -9.48 -18.32 -23.99
N ALA A 222 -9.15 -18.38 -22.69
CA ALA A 222 -9.92 -17.73 -21.64
C ALA A 222 -9.92 -16.19 -21.79
N ALA A 223 -8.83 -15.58 -22.27
CA ALA A 223 -8.79 -14.15 -22.54
C ALA A 223 -9.73 -13.77 -23.69
N LEU A 224 -9.76 -14.54 -24.78
CA LEU A 224 -10.66 -14.27 -25.91
C LEU A 224 -12.12 -14.38 -25.50
N GLU A 225 -12.48 -15.44 -24.77
CA GLU A 225 -13.83 -15.61 -24.23
C GLU A 225 -14.23 -14.44 -23.33
N TYR A 226 -13.34 -14.09 -22.39
CA TYR A 226 -13.57 -12.96 -21.48
C TYR A 226 -13.78 -11.65 -22.24
N ILE A 227 -12.93 -11.36 -23.23
CA ILE A 227 -13.00 -10.12 -23.99
C ILE A 227 -14.31 -10.01 -24.76
N LEU A 228 -14.70 -11.10 -25.43
CA LEU A 228 -15.93 -11.15 -26.22
C LEU A 228 -17.17 -10.96 -25.35
N ASP A 229 -17.16 -11.40 -24.09
CA ASP A 229 -18.29 -11.21 -23.19
C ASP A 229 -18.29 -9.84 -22.49
N HIS A 230 -17.12 -9.38 -22.04
CA HIS A 230 -17.00 -8.24 -21.13
C HIS A 230 -16.89 -6.86 -21.80
N PHE A 231 -16.43 -6.81 -23.06
CA PHE A 231 -16.24 -5.55 -23.82
C PHE A 231 -17.16 -5.45 -25.04
N LYS A 232 -18.38 -5.98 -24.94
CA LYS A 232 -19.40 -5.81 -25.98
C LYS A 232 -19.77 -4.32 -26.12
N ASP A 233 -19.83 -3.86 -27.38
CA ASP A 233 -20.36 -2.53 -27.75
C ASP A 233 -21.88 -2.42 -27.47
#